data_AF-A0A1J5AAX7-F1
#
_entry.id   AF-A0A1J5AAX7-F1
#
_cell.length_a   1.000
_cell.length_b   1.000
_cell.length_c   1.000
_cell.angle_alpha   90.00
_cell.angle_beta   90.00
_cell.angle_gamma   90.00
#
_symmetry.space_group_name_H-M   'P 1'
#
loop_
_entity.id
_entity.type
_entity.pdbx_description
1 polymer ?
#
loop_
_entity_poly.entity_id
_entity_poly.type
_entity_poly.pdbx_seq_one_letter_code
_entity_poly.pdbx_strand_id
1 'polypeptide(L)'
;MYRGEFSAEFLAGKRRYAGIAKLIQGEVDRVLEDPYNSELLTKKRSDLRGHRSVRVTRNFRIVFVVCEECVQRDFRGKGYPDCAPVCTKTLPTHDVAFVAVGPHERVYGE
;
A
#
# COMPACT_ATOMS: atom_id res chain seq x y z
N MET A 1 9.83 -3.08 13.39
CA MET A 1 9.99 -2.88 11.94
C MET A 1 9.28 -4.02 11.22
N TYR A 2 8.39 -3.69 10.29
CA TYR A 2 7.64 -4.60 9.45
C TYR A 2 8.52 -5.14 8.31
N ARG A 3 8.13 -6.26 7.71
CA ARG A 3 8.75 -6.79 6.49
C ARG A 3 7.99 -6.32 5.26
N GLY A 4 8.71 -5.88 4.23
CA GLY A 4 8.11 -5.39 2.98
C GLY A 4 7.99 -6.49 1.93
N GLU A 5 6.79 -6.68 1.40
CA GLU A 5 6.52 -7.45 0.19
C GLU A 5 6.15 -6.49 -0.94
N PHE A 6 6.68 -6.68 -2.14
CA PHE A 6 6.52 -5.73 -3.25
C PHE A 6 5.83 -6.39 -4.44
N SER A 7 4.68 -5.87 -4.84
CA SER A 7 3.97 -6.34 -6.02
C SER A 7 4.76 -6.06 -7.31
N ALA A 8 4.47 -6.80 -8.37
CA ALA A 8 5.03 -6.54 -9.70
C ALA A 8 4.69 -5.12 -10.20
N GLU A 9 3.48 -4.64 -9.90
CA GLU A 9 3.03 -3.29 -10.27
C GLU A 9 3.80 -2.20 -9.52
N PHE A 10 4.01 -2.38 -8.21
CA PHE A 10 4.82 -1.47 -7.42
C PHE A 10 6.26 -1.39 -7.96
N LEU A 11 6.87 -2.54 -8.25
CA LEU A 11 8.22 -2.59 -8.81
C LEU A 11 8.29 -1.93 -10.20
N ALA A 12 7.27 -2.12 -11.04
CA ALA A 12 7.18 -1.45 -12.33
C ALA A 12 7.04 0.07 -12.17
N GLY A 13 6.23 0.54 -11.21
CA GLY A 13 6.13 1.95 -10.85
C GLY A 13 7.47 2.53 -10.38
N LYS A 14 8.14 1.87 -9.43
CA LYS A 14 9.46 2.28 -8.93
C LYS A 14 10.49 2.41 -10.06
N ARG A 15 10.51 1.48 -11.01
CA ARG A 15 11.37 1.56 -12.21
C ARG A 15 10.98 2.72 -13.13
N ARG A 16 9.69 2.89 -13.41
CA ARG A 16 9.18 3.97 -14.27
C ARG A 16 9.51 5.36 -13.71
N TYR A 17 9.52 5.52 -12.40
CA TYR A 17 9.75 6.78 -11.72
C TYR A 17 11.14 6.81 -11.04
N ALA A 18 12.16 6.30 -11.71
CA ALA A 18 13.53 6.20 -11.19
C ALA A 18 14.10 7.55 -10.73
N GLY A 19 13.70 8.67 -11.35
CA GLY A 19 14.15 10.02 -10.97
C GLY A 19 13.77 10.44 -9.55
N ILE A 20 12.76 9.82 -8.94
CA ILE A 20 12.37 10.06 -7.54
C ILE A 20 12.51 8.80 -6.67
N ALA A 21 13.28 7.80 -7.13
CA ALA A 21 13.42 6.52 -6.43
C ALA A 21 13.92 6.65 -4.99
N LYS A 22 14.77 7.64 -4.70
CA LYS A 22 15.24 7.92 -3.33
C LYS A 22 14.10 8.38 -2.41
N LEU A 23 13.19 9.21 -2.91
CA LEU A 23 12.01 9.65 -2.15
C LEU A 23 11.05 8.49 -1.92
N ILE A 24 10.82 7.67 -2.95
CA ILE A 24 10.00 6.45 -2.83
C ILE A 24 10.58 5.51 -1.78
N GLN A 25 11.90 5.28 -1.82
CA GLN A 25 12.56 4.40 -0.84
C GLN A 25 12.46 4.96 0.58
N GLY A 26 12.68 6.26 0.77
CA GLY A 26 12.53 6.88 2.10
C GLY A 26 11.13 6.72 2.69
N GLU A 27 10.07 6.83 1.87
CA GLU A 27 8.71 6.56 2.34
C GLU A 27 8.45 5.07 2.57
N VAL A 28 9.02 4.16 1.77
CA VAL A 28 8.96 2.71 2.03
C VAL A 28 9.57 2.40 3.40
N ASP A 29 10.75 2.95 3.70
CA ASP A 29 11.46 2.69 4.94
C ASP A 29 10.63 3.19 6.15
N ARG A 30 10.06 4.40 6.05
CA ARG A 30 9.14 4.95 7.08
C ARG A 30 7.89 4.10 7.28
N VAL A 31 7.29 3.62 6.20
CA VAL A 31 6.12 2.73 6.28
C VAL A 31 6.47 1.41 6.95
N LEU A 32 7.70 0.89 6.75
CA LEU A 32 8.14 -0.31 7.45
C LEU A 32 8.48 -0.06 8.93
N GLU A 33 8.82 1.16 9.32
CA GLU A 33 8.97 1.56 10.72
C GLU A 33 7.62 1.65 11.43
N ASP A 34 6.67 2.40 10.85
CA ASP A 34 5.31 2.57 11.35
C ASP A 34 4.30 2.70 10.19
N PRO A 35 3.64 1.61 9.79
CA PRO A 35 2.70 1.63 8.67
C PRO A 35 1.39 2.33 9.03
N TYR A 36 1.11 2.59 10.31
CA TYR A 36 -0.13 3.20 10.76
C TYR A 36 -0.08 4.72 10.76
N ASN A 37 1.11 5.32 10.65
CA ASN A 37 1.31 6.73 10.29
C ASN A 37 1.03 6.97 8.79
N SER A 38 -0.17 6.58 8.36
CA SER A 38 -0.62 6.61 6.97
C SER A 38 -2.13 6.76 6.90
N GLU A 39 -2.62 7.15 5.72
CA GLU A 39 -4.05 7.31 5.47
C GLU A 39 -4.68 5.95 5.14
N LEU A 40 -5.63 5.48 5.96
CA LEU A 40 -6.50 4.37 5.58
C LEU A 40 -7.48 4.85 4.51
N LEU A 41 -7.49 4.16 3.37
CA LEU A 41 -8.31 4.54 2.24
C LEU A 41 -9.77 4.13 2.44
N THR A 42 -10.65 4.99 1.93
CA THR A 42 -12.09 4.80 1.89
C THR A 42 -12.54 4.56 0.45
N LYS A 43 -13.82 4.28 0.27
CA LYS A 43 -14.41 4.17 -1.07
C LYS A 43 -14.44 5.56 -1.72
N LYS A 44 -13.85 5.67 -2.91
CA LYS A 44 -13.90 6.86 -3.77
C LYS A 44 -14.53 6.48 -5.11
N ARG A 45 -13.93 6.89 -6.25
CA ARG A 45 -14.32 6.41 -7.59
C ARG A 45 -14.10 4.91 -7.76
N SER A 46 -12.97 4.41 -7.24
CA SER A 46 -12.68 2.99 -7.07
C SER A 46 -12.89 2.59 -5.59
N ASP A 47 -13.18 1.31 -5.36
CA ASP A 47 -13.12 0.77 -4.01
C ASP A 47 -11.65 0.52 -3.66
N LEU A 48 -11.16 1.21 -2.64
CA LEU A 48 -9.80 1.08 -2.11
C LEU A 48 -9.82 0.78 -0.61
N ARG A 49 -10.99 0.41 -0.08
CA ARG A 49 -11.09 0.05 1.34
C ARG A 49 -10.15 -1.12 1.64
N GLY A 50 -9.57 -1.12 2.83
CA GLY A 50 -8.56 -2.09 3.23
C GLY A 50 -7.13 -1.79 2.77
N HIS A 51 -6.94 -0.78 1.92
CA HIS A 51 -5.62 -0.26 1.57
C HIS A 51 -5.27 0.98 2.41
N ARG A 52 -3.97 1.24 2.50
CA ARG A 52 -3.37 2.43 3.09
C ARG A 52 -2.58 3.21 2.06
N SER A 53 -2.36 4.48 2.36
CA SER A 53 -1.67 5.41 1.48
C SER A 53 -0.74 6.35 2.24
N VAL A 54 0.44 6.59 1.66
CA VAL A 54 1.34 7.68 2.06
C VAL A 54 1.67 8.57 0.86
N ARG A 55 1.96 9.85 1.14
CA ARG A 55 2.39 10.83 0.15
C ARG A 55 3.91 10.77 -0.02
N VAL A 56 4.38 10.67 -1.26
CA VAL A 56 5.80 10.86 -1.60
C VAL A 56 6.05 12.31 -1.97
N THR A 57 5.15 12.90 -2.77
CA THR A 57 5.12 14.33 -3.09
C THR A 57 3.67 14.79 -3.14
N ARG A 58 3.41 16.06 -3.49
CA ARG A 58 2.06 16.63 -3.57
C ARG A 58 1.08 15.77 -4.39
N ASN A 59 1.54 15.23 -5.52
CA ASN A 59 0.69 14.52 -6.48
C ASN A 59 1.04 13.03 -6.62
N PHE A 60 1.92 12.50 -5.75
CA PHE A 60 2.49 11.16 -5.91
C PHE A 60 2.33 10.36 -4.62
N ARG A 61 1.85 9.13 -4.76
CA ARG A 61 1.40 8.30 -3.64
C ARG A 61 2.02 6.91 -3.72
N ILE A 62 2.18 6.30 -2.56
CA ILE A 62 2.36 4.85 -2.41
C ILE A 62 1.07 4.30 -1.83
N VAL A 63 0.61 3.18 -2.40
CA VAL A 63 -0.54 2.42 -1.93
C VAL A 63 -0.04 1.06 -1.44
N PHE A 64 -0.46 0.68 -0.25
CA PHE A 64 0.01 -0.54 0.41
C PHE A 64 -1.07 -1.13 1.32
N VAL A 65 -0.81 -2.32 1.84
CA VAL A 65 -1.70 -3.08 2.72
C VAL A 65 -0.91 -3.54 3.94
N VAL A 66 -1.51 -3.51 5.13
CA VAL A 66 -0.92 -4.04 6.36
C VAL A 66 -1.58 -5.36 6.70
N CYS A 67 -0.83 -6.45 6.66
CA CYS A 67 -1.35 -7.81 6.83
C CYS A 67 -2.10 -8.00 8.14
N GLU A 68 -1.51 -7.52 9.23
CA GLU A 68 -2.12 -7.45 10.56
C GLU A 68 -3.50 -6.80 10.53
N GLU A 69 -3.60 -5.58 9.98
CA GLU A 69 -4.85 -4.82 9.96
C GLU A 69 -5.94 -5.55 9.16
N CYS A 70 -5.57 -6.17 8.04
CA CYS A 70 -6.49 -6.95 7.22
C CYS A 70 -7.13 -8.11 7.96
N VAL A 71 -6.35 -8.82 8.76
CA VAL A 71 -6.84 -9.96 9.55
C VAL A 71 -7.67 -9.45 10.74
N GLN A 72 -7.15 -8.47 11.50
CA GLN A 72 -7.84 -7.96 12.69
C GLN A 72 -9.18 -7.29 12.38
N ARG A 73 -9.27 -6.59 11.25
CA ARG A 73 -10.50 -5.86 10.87
C ARG A 73 -11.41 -6.65 9.94
N ASP A 74 -11.04 -7.89 9.63
CA ASP A 74 -11.75 -8.79 8.72
C ASP A 74 -12.11 -8.12 7.39
N PHE A 75 -11.14 -7.50 6.73
CA PHE A 75 -11.38 -6.85 5.44
C PHE A 75 -11.77 -7.85 4.35
N ARG A 76 -11.26 -9.09 4.43
CA ARG A 76 -11.61 -10.17 3.51
C ARG A 76 -13.07 -10.60 3.68
N GLY A 77 -13.53 -10.85 4.91
CA GLY A 77 -14.93 -11.19 5.16
C GLY A 77 -15.90 -10.08 4.76
N LYS A 78 -15.44 -8.82 4.74
CA LYS A 78 -16.21 -7.65 4.29
C LYS A 78 -16.21 -7.43 2.78
N GLY A 79 -15.48 -8.22 2.00
CA GLY A 79 -15.39 -8.09 0.55
C GLY A 79 -14.76 -6.77 0.08
N TYR A 80 -13.87 -6.18 0.90
CA TYR A 80 -13.08 -5.02 0.50
C TYR A 80 -11.98 -5.46 -0.47
N PRO A 81 -11.47 -4.56 -1.35
CA PRO A 81 -10.37 -4.85 -2.27
C PRO A 81 -9.35 -5.76 -1.61
N ASP A 82 -9.31 -6.99 -2.11
CA ASP A 82 -8.86 -8.10 -1.29
C ASP A 82 -7.44 -7.84 -0.78
N CYS A 83 -7.26 -7.96 0.53
CA CYS A 83 -5.92 -8.09 1.07
C CYS A 83 -5.26 -9.40 0.63
N ALA A 84 -6.03 -10.39 0.16
CA ALA A 84 -5.59 -11.75 -0.16
C ALA A 84 -4.54 -11.89 -1.29
N PRO A 85 -4.65 -11.21 -2.46
CA PRO A 85 -3.65 -11.34 -3.53
C PRO A 85 -2.27 -10.84 -3.14
N VAL A 86 -2.16 -10.03 -2.08
CA VAL A 86 -0.88 -9.44 -1.63
C VAL A 86 -0.48 -9.93 -0.24
N CYS A 87 -1.44 -10.22 0.62
CA CYS A 87 -1.25 -10.80 1.94
C CYS A 87 -1.99 -12.14 2.03
N THR A 88 -1.26 -13.24 1.78
CA THR A 88 -1.83 -14.60 1.82
C THR A 88 -1.96 -15.18 3.23
N LYS A 89 -1.51 -14.44 4.25
CA LYS A 89 -1.48 -14.92 5.64
C LYS A 89 -2.88 -15.02 6.23
N THR A 90 -3.15 -16.05 7.00
CA THR A 90 -4.42 -16.23 7.74
C THR A 90 -4.34 -15.75 9.19
N LEU A 91 -3.12 -15.43 9.65
CA LEU A 91 -2.84 -14.88 10.98
C LEU A 91 -2.30 -13.46 10.85
N PRO A 92 -2.50 -12.59 11.87
CA PRO A 92 -1.90 -11.27 11.88
C PRO A 92 -0.37 -11.38 11.87
N THR A 93 0.27 -10.72 10.91
CA THR A 93 1.73 -10.68 10.79
C THR A 93 2.21 -9.26 10.53
N HIS A 94 3.43 -8.98 11.00
CA HIS A 94 4.11 -7.70 10.75
C HIS A 94 4.69 -7.64 9.31
N ASP A 95 3.83 -7.82 8.32
CA ASP A 95 4.16 -7.73 6.91
C ASP A 95 3.36 -6.57 6.28
N VAL A 96 4.03 -5.78 5.44
CA VAL A 96 3.44 -4.70 4.64
C VAL A 96 3.60 -5.03 3.17
N ALA A 97 2.48 -5.06 2.47
CA ALA A 97 2.39 -5.39 1.07
C ALA A 97 2.25 -4.11 0.23
N PHE A 98 3.30 -3.73 -0.48
CA PHE A 98 3.30 -2.55 -1.36
C PHE A 98 2.65 -2.89 -2.71
N VAL A 99 1.55 -2.21 -3.01
CA VAL A 99 0.66 -2.53 -4.15
C VAL A 99 0.99 -1.69 -5.36
N ALA A 100 1.08 -0.37 -5.20
CA ALA A 100 1.29 0.55 -6.31
C ALA A 100 2.03 1.82 -5.87
N VAL A 101 2.69 2.46 -6.83
CA VAL A 101 3.38 3.75 -6.62
C VAL A 101 3.28 4.59 -7.89
N GLY A 102 2.84 5.84 -7.74
CA GLY A 102 2.58 6.68 -8.91
C GLY A 102 1.81 7.97 -8.61
N PRO A 103 1.50 8.74 -9.66
CA PRO A 103 0.60 9.89 -9.55
C PRO A 103 -0.80 9.48 -9.09
N HIS A 104 -1.50 10.40 -8.42
CA HIS A 104 -2.86 10.19 -7.87
C HIS A 104 -3.82 9.52 -8.87
N GLU A 105 -3.93 10.09 -10.07
CA GLU A 105 -4.76 9.60 -11.18
C GLU A 105 -4.50 8.13 -11.50
N ARG A 106 -3.22 7.73 -11.50
CA ARG A 106 -2.82 6.37 -11.83
C ARG A 106 -3.08 5.37 -10.71
N VAL A 107 -2.81 5.74 -9.46
CA VAL A 107 -2.91 4.81 -8.33
C VAL A 107 -4.34 4.65 -7.82
N TYR A 108 -5.21 5.62 -8.08
CA TYR A 108 -6.62 5.56 -7.69
C TYR A 108 -7.58 5.34 -8.86
N GLY A 109 -7.08 5.39 -10.10
CA GLY A 109 -7.91 5.27 -11.31
C GLY A 109 -8.82 6.48 -11.51
N GLU A 110 -8.29 7.68 -11.25
CA GLU A 110 -9.02 8.95 -11.40
C GLU A 110 -8.75 9.65 -12.72
#